data_AF-A0A1I6HSZ6-F1
#
_entry.id   AF-A0A1I6HSZ6-F1
#
_cell.length_a   1.000
_cell.length_b   1.000
_cell.length_c   1.000
_cell.angle_alpha   90.00
_cell.angle_beta   90.00
_cell.angle_gamma   90.00
#
_symmetry.space_group_name_H-M   'P 1'
#
loop_
_entity.id
_entity.type
_entity.pdbx_description
1 polymer ?
#
loop_
_entity_poly.entity_id
_entity_poly.type
_entity_poly.pdbx_seq_one_letter_code
_entity_poly.pdbx_strand_id
1 'polypeptide(L)'
;MTGLVSKIHQGRYDSEKELLRLRDNALERDRVDVLDAVHQRLKKNYPLIYQRLVGPLTDRTRDKKFKCYCNNPKSLHEIYLDIMAGHVHYHSLICDDCWQEDLTKTWGYYGWASKLIPQEVWHALCEERAYDKYVE
;
A
#
# COMPACT_ATOMS: atom_id res chain seq x y z
N MET A 1 7.63 -22.78 16.46
CA MET A 1 8.16 -21.63 15.70
C MET A 1 9.51 -22.01 15.13
N THR A 2 9.75 -21.81 13.83
CA THR A 2 11.06 -22.08 13.25
C THR A 2 12.09 -21.10 13.84
N GLY A 3 13.33 -21.54 14.09
CA GLY A 3 14.36 -20.69 14.72
C GLY A 3 14.69 -19.41 13.93
N LEU A 4 14.29 -19.33 12.67
CA LEU A 4 14.40 -18.14 11.83
C LEU A 4 13.38 -17.06 12.24
N VAL A 5 12.11 -17.42 12.42
CA VAL A 5 11.04 -16.50 12.83
C VAL A 5 11.37 -15.82 14.15
N SER A 6 11.86 -16.59 15.14
CA SER A 6 12.31 -16.03 16.43
C SER A 6 13.44 -15.02 16.26
N LYS A 7 14.43 -15.29 15.39
CA LYS A 7 15.54 -14.35 15.11
C LYS A 7 15.05 -13.07 14.44
N ILE A 8 14.06 -13.16 13.55
CA ILE A 8 13.43 -11.99 12.90
C ILE A 8 12.72 -11.13 13.95
N HIS A 9 11.90 -11.72 14.81
CA HIS A 9 11.22 -10.96 15.88
C HIS A 9 12.20 -10.29 16.84
N GLN A 10 13.32 -10.95 17.16
CA GLN A 10 14.42 -10.41 17.96
C GLN A 10 15.21 -9.28 17.27
N GLY A 11 14.89 -8.94 16.02
CA GLY A 11 15.50 -7.83 15.29
C GLY A 11 16.87 -8.14 14.70
N ARG A 12 17.26 -9.41 14.60
CA ARG A 12 18.58 -9.82 14.10
C ARG A 12 18.84 -9.40 12.64
N TYR A 13 17.79 -9.14 11.87
CA TYR A 13 17.83 -8.83 10.44
C TYR A 13 17.19 -7.47 10.14
N ASP A 14 17.20 -6.55 11.10
CA ASP A 14 16.45 -5.30 11.04
C ASP A 14 16.95 -4.27 10.03
N SER A 15 17.98 -4.57 9.25
CA SER A 15 18.37 -3.71 8.14
C SER A 15 17.39 -3.83 6.97
N GLU A 16 17.12 -2.71 6.28
CA GLU A 16 16.22 -2.66 5.12
C GLU A 16 16.56 -3.75 4.10
N LYS A 17 17.83 -3.83 3.72
CA LYS A 17 18.32 -4.79 2.73
C LYS A 17 18.08 -6.24 3.16
N GLU A 18 18.25 -6.55 4.43
CA GLU A 18 18.04 -7.92 4.92
C GLU A 18 16.57 -8.28 5.01
N LEU A 19 15.71 -7.37 5.50
CA LEU A 19 14.27 -7.58 5.54
C LEU A 19 13.69 -7.77 4.14
N LEU A 20 14.09 -6.94 3.17
CA LEU A 20 13.64 -7.08 1.78
C LEU A 20 14.11 -8.41 1.18
N ARG A 21 15.38 -8.76 1.36
CA ARG A 21 15.90 -10.06 0.91
C ARG A 21 15.15 -11.23 1.55
N LEU A 22 14.85 -11.17 2.85
CA LEU A 22 14.11 -12.23 3.54
C LEU A 22 12.66 -12.32 3.05
N ARG A 23 12.02 -11.18 2.77
CA ARG A 23 10.69 -11.13 2.17
C ARG A 23 10.67 -11.83 0.82
N ASP A 24 11.58 -11.47 -0.08
CA ASP A 24 11.62 -12.04 -1.44
C ASP A 24 11.88 -13.56 -1.39
N ASN A 25 12.83 -13.99 -0.55
CA ASN A 25 13.09 -15.41 -0.31
C ASN A 25 11.89 -16.17 0.30
N ALA A 26 11.07 -15.50 1.11
CA ALA A 26 9.88 -16.10 1.71
C ALA A 26 8.74 -16.21 0.68
N LEU A 27 8.57 -15.20 -0.18
CA LEU A 27 7.63 -15.23 -1.30
C LEU A 27 7.96 -16.36 -2.29
N GLU A 28 9.23 -16.48 -2.69
CA GLU A 28 9.69 -17.53 -3.61
C GLU A 28 9.48 -18.95 -3.08
N ARG A 29 9.48 -19.11 -1.75
CA ARG A 29 9.38 -20.42 -1.08
C ARG A 29 8.02 -20.65 -0.41
N ASP A 30 7.05 -19.77 -0.63
CA ASP A 30 5.72 -19.81 -0.02
C ASP A 30 5.75 -19.96 1.52
N ARG A 31 6.68 -19.25 2.16
CA ARG A 31 6.91 -19.29 3.62
C ARG A 31 6.13 -18.18 4.32
N VAL A 32 4.82 -18.38 4.47
CA VAL A 32 3.89 -17.44 5.10
C VAL A 32 4.32 -17.04 6.52
N ASP A 33 4.82 -18.00 7.32
CA ASP A 33 5.29 -17.74 8.69
C ASP A 33 6.45 -16.74 8.76
N VAL A 34 7.38 -16.81 7.81
CA VAL A 34 8.50 -15.89 7.69
C VAL A 34 8.03 -14.55 7.12
N LEU A 35 7.14 -14.59 6.13
CA LEU A 35 6.60 -13.40 5.49
C LEU A 35 5.90 -12.48 6.50
N ASP A 36 5.04 -13.05 7.35
CA ASP A 36 4.35 -12.31 8.42
C ASP A 36 5.34 -11.67 9.41
N ALA A 37 6.35 -12.42 9.84
CA ALA A 37 7.38 -11.92 10.75
C ALA A 37 8.16 -10.74 10.12
N VAL A 38 8.53 -10.86 8.84
CA VAL A 38 9.22 -9.80 8.10
C VAL A 38 8.32 -8.58 7.90
N HIS A 39 7.05 -8.78 7.56
CA HIS A 39 6.07 -7.71 7.40
C HIS A 39 5.87 -6.92 8.70
N GLN A 40 5.81 -7.58 9.86
CA GLN A 40 5.75 -6.89 11.15
C GLN A 40 7.01 -6.05 11.42
N ARG A 41 8.20 -6.58 11.11
CA ARG A 41 9.46 -5.83 11.25
C ARG A 41 9.53 -4.65 10.29
N LEU A 42 9.12 -4.83 9.02
CA LEU A 42 9.03 -3.75 8.03
C LEU A 42 8.06 -2.65 8.49
N LYS A 43 6.86 -3.02 8.98
CA LYS A 43 5.89 -2.06 9.50
C LYS A 43 6.46 -1.20 10.64
N LYS A 44 7.26 -1.82 11.52
CA LYS A 44 7.88 -1.15 12.67
C LYS A 44 9.07 -0.26 12.28
N ASN A 45 10.00 -0.79 11.48
CA ASN A 45 11.29 -0.15 11.25
C ASN A 45 11.33 0.69 9.96
N TYR A 46 10.55 0.31 8.95
CA TYR A 46 10.52 0.92 7.62
C TYR A 46 9.08 1.13 7.12
N PRO A 47 8.27 1.93 7.81
CA PRO A 47 6.83 2.06 7.54
C PRO A 47 6.51 2.50 6.11
N LEU A 48 7.35 3.34 5.49
CA LEU A 48 7.17 3.77 4.09
C LEU A 48 7.34 2.60 3.10
N ILE A 49 8.30 1.72 3.37
CA ILE A 49 8.54 0.53 2.53
C ILE A 49 7.40 -0.46 2.72
N TYR A 50 6.93 -0.63 3.96
CA TYR A 50 5.77 -1.45 4.26
C TYR A 50 4.53 -0.95 3.50
N GLN A 51 4.21 0.35 3.55
CA GLN A 51 3.10 0.93 2.79
C GLN A 51 3.21 0.66 1.30
N ARG A 52 4.41 0.80 0.75
CA ARG A 52 4.66 0.61 -0.68
C ARG A 52 4.46 -0.84 -1.13
N LEU A 53 4.91 -1.81 -0.34
CA LEU A 53 5.05 -3.21 -0.78
C LEU A 53 4.07 -4.20 -0.13
N VAL A 54 3.41 -3.81 0.94
CA VAL A 54 2.59 -4.72 1.76
C VAL A 54 1.17 -4.19 1.92
N GLY A 55 1.00 -2.96 2.41
CA GLY A 55 -0.34 -2.45 2.68
C GLY A 55 -0.37 -1.30 3.70
N PRO A 56 -1.56 -0.84 4.09
CA PRO A 56 -1.72 0.33 4.97
C PRO A 56 -1.14 0.10 6.38
N LEU A 57 -0.65 1.18 7.00
CA LEU A 57 -0.08 1.11 8.35
C LEU A 57 -1.15 0.92 9.43
N THR A 58 -2.36 1.40 9.17
CA THR A 58 -3.47 1.34 10.09
C THR A 58 -4.65 0.67 9.38
N ASP A 59 -5.31 -0.21 10.12
CA ASP A 59 -6.56 -0.78 9.64
C ASP A 59 -7.61 0.33 9.66
N ARG A 60 -8.26 0.52 8.52
CA ARG A 60 -9.43 1.38 8.38
C ARG A 60 -10.60 0.47 8.10
N THR A 61 -11.80 0.86 8.51
CA THR A 61 -12.99 0.08 8.21
C THR A 61 -14.16 1.03 8.01
N ARG A 62 -14.97 0.73 7.01
CA ARG A 62 -16.21 1.45 6.70
C ARG A 62 -17.35 0.44 6.60
N ASP A 63 -18.57 0.92 6.45
CA ASP A 63 -19.71 0.06 6.11
C ASP A 63 -19.37 -0.82 4.89
N LYS A 64 -19.67 -2.12 4.98
CA LYS A 64 -19.33 -3.14 3.97
C LYS A 64 -19.92 -2.87 2.59
N LYS A 65 -20.95 -2.02 2.48
CA LYS A 65 -21.49 -1.59 1.18
C LYS A 65 -20.48 -0.80 0.35
N PHE A 66 -19.51 -0.16 1.00
CA PHE A 66 -18.46 0.60 0.32
C PHE A 66 -17.35 -0.34 -0.16
N LYS A 67 -16.95 -0.17 -1.42
CA LYS A 67 -15.90 -0.96 -2.08
C LYS A 67 -14.56 -0.21 -2.15
N CYS A 68 -14.29 0.66 -1.17
CA CYS A 68 -13.08 1.48 -1.14
C CYS A 68 -11.89 0.75 -0.49
N TYR A 69 -10.71 1.38 -0.52
CA TYR A 69 -9.48 0.86 0.08
C TYR A 69 -9.52 0.73 1.61
N CYS A 70 -10.48 1.36 2.30
CA CYS A 70 -10.71 1.07 3.71
C CYS A 70 -11.16 -0.38 3.90
N ASN A 71 -12.04 -0.90 3.05
CA ASN A 71 -12.56 -2.27 3.17
C ASN A 71 -11.76 -3.29 2.35
N ASN A 72 -11.05 -2.83 1.31
CA ASN A 72 -10.21 -3.64 0.43
C ASN A 72 -8.80 -3.03 0.40
N PRO A 73 -8.05 -3.14 1.51
CA PRO A 73 -6.75 -2.51 1.64
C PRO A 73 -5.78 -3.04 0.58
N LYS A 74 -5.01 -2.12 0.01
CA LYS A 74 -3.98 -2.39 -1.00
C LYS A 74 -2.68 -1.69 -0.63
N SER A 75 -1.57 -2.20 -1.13
CA SER A 75 -0.28 -1.50 -1.08
C SER A 75 -0.28 -0.30 -2.03
N LEU A 76 0.60 0.68 -1.79
CA LEU A 76 0.71 1.83 -2.72
C LEU A 76 1.11 1.39 -4.13
N HIS A 77 1.86 0.28 -4.26
CA HIS A 77 2.19 -0.26 -5.57
C HIS A 77 0.95 -0.78 -6.32
N GLU A 78 0.07 -1.52 -5.66
CA GLU A 78 -1.17 -2.00 -6.29
C GLU A 78 -2.12 -0.85 -6.63
N ILE A 79 -2.17 0.19 -5.80
CA ILE A 79 -2.98 1.39 -6.08
C ILE A 79 -2.39 2.18 -7.25
N TYR A 80 -1.07 2.22 -7.40
CA TYR A 80 -0.43 2.76 -8.59
C TYR A 80 -0.89 2.00 -9.85
N LEU A 81 -0.94 0.67 -9.80
CA LEU A 81 -1.43 -0.14 -10.92
C LEU A 81 -2.91 0.15 -11.21
N ASP A 82 -3.74 0.30 -10.16
CA ASP A 82 -5.15 0.68 -10.32
C ASP A 82 -5.31 2.06 -10.98
N ILE A 83 -4.52 3.07 -10.57
CA ILE A 83 -4.53 4.41 -11.16
C ILE A 83 -4.17 4.34 -12.64
N MET A 84 -3.07 3.67 -12.98
CA MET A 84 -2.60 3.56 -14.37
C MET A 84 -3.55 2.76 -15.26
N ALA A 85 -4.28 1.80 -14.68
CA ALA A 85 -5.30 1.03 -15.39
C ALA A 85 -6.67 1.72 -15.46
N GLY A 86 -6.87 2.86 -14.77
CA GLY A 86 -8.19 3.49 -14.65
C GLY A 86 -9.20 2.63 -13.87
N HIS A 87 -8.72 1.81 -12.93
CA HIS A 87 -9.54 0.87 -12.14
C HIS A 87 -9.81 1.36 -10.71
N VAL A 88 -9.49 2.62 -10.40
CA VAL A 88 -9.78 3.19 -9.08
C VAL A 88 -11.29 3.29 -8.93
N HIS A 89 -11.85 2.54 -7.98
CA HIS A 89 -13.29 2.53 -7.76
C HIS A 89 -13.78 3.88 -7.20
N TYR A 90 -14.92 4.40 -7.69
CA TYR A 90 -15.49 5.70 -7.25
C TYR A 90 -15.62 5.85 -5.72
N HIS A 91 -16.03 4.79 -5.01
CA HIS A 91 -16.02 4.74 -3.54
C HIS A 91 -14.68 5.14 -2.89
N SER A 92 -13.54 4.84 -3.52
CA SER A 92 -12.22 5.27 -3.06
C SER A 92 -11.95 6.75 -3.37
N LEU A 93 -12.52 7.30 -4.45
CA LEU A 93 -12.38 8.72 -4.81
C LEU A 93 -13.15 9.63 -3.84
N ILE A 94 -14.39 9.27 -3.51
CA ILE A 94 -15.23 10.07 -2.60
C ILE A 94 -14.84 9.93 -1.12
N CYS A 95 -14.05 8.90 -0.77
CA CYS A 95 -13.63 8.64 0.61
C CYS A 95 -12.40 9.49 0.95
N ASP A 96 -12.53 10.43 1.87
CA ASP A 96 -11.43 11.33 2.24
C ASP A 96 -10.22 10.60 2.82
N ASP A 97 -10.46 9.59 3.64
CA ASP A 97 -9.37 8.74 4.15
C ASP A 97 -8.63 8.03 3.02
N CYS A 98 -9.35 7.46 2.04
CA CYS A 98 -8.73 6.80 0.89
C CYS A 98 -7.94 7.79 0.03
N TRP A 99 -8.48 8.99 -0.15
CA TRP A 99 -7.80 10.04 -0.90
C TRP A 99 -6.49 10.47 -0.24
N GLN A 100 -6.52 10.73 1.07
CA GLN A 100 -5.39 11.25 1.80
C GLN A 100 -4.30 10.20 2.05
N GLU A 101 -4.70 9.02 2.50
CA GLU A 101 -3.76 7.99 2.96
C GLU A 101 -3.27 7.08 1.84
N ASP A 102 -4.04 6.92 0.76
CA ASP A 102 -3.71 5.97 -0.31
C ASP A 102 -3.40 6.68 -1.61
N LEU A 103 -4.36 7.39 -2.20
CA LEU A 103 -4.23 7.97 -3.54
C LEU A 103 -3.18 9.08 -3.58
N THR A 104 -3.23 10.03 -2.63
CA THR A 104 -2.27 11.14 -2.56
C THR A 104 -0.86 10.65 -2.23
N LYS A 105 -0.71 9.65 -1.35
CA LYS A 105 0.60 9.05 -1.04
C LYS A 105 1.17 8.28 -2.22
N THR A 106 0.31 7.55 -2.93
CA THR A 106 0.67 6.86 -4.18
C THR A 106 1.15 7.87 -5.22
N TRP A 107 0.43 8.97 -5.42
CA TRP A 107 0.89 10.06 -6.28
C TRP A 107 2.21 10.68 -5.82
N GLY A 108 2.38 10.95 -4.53
CA GLY A 108 3.62 11.51 -3.99
C GLY A 108 4.85 10.65 -4.33
N TYR A 109 4.73 9.33 -4.25
CA TYR A 109 5.82 8.42 -4.56
C TYR A 109 5.95 8.09 -6.05
N TYR A 110 4.88 7.57 -6.66
CA TYR A 110 4.89 7.08 -8.05
C TYR A 110 4.75 8.22 -9.07
N GLY A 111 4.02 9.28 -8.76
CA GLY A 111 3.89 10.45 -9.62
C GLY A 111 5.01 11.45 -9.41
N TRP A 112 5.07 12.09 -8.25
CA TRP A 112 5.99 13.21 -8.02
C TRP A 112 7.45 12.78 -7.96
N ALA A 113 7.80 11.80 -7.13
CA ALA A 113 9.20 11.39 -6.94
C ALA A 113 9.72 10.51 -8.08
N SER A 114 8.91 9.52 -8.52
CA SER A 114 9.35 8.52 -9.50
C SER A 114 8.96 8.82 -10.94
N LYS A 115 8.08 9.79 -11.19
CA LYS A 115 7.58 10.19 -12.53
C LYS A 115 6.94 9.04 -13.34
N LEU A 116 6.38 8.04 -12.65
CA LEU A 116 5.72 6.88 -13.24
C LEU A 116 4.24 7.10 -13.51
N ILE A 117 3.56 7.91 -12.69
CA ILE A 117 2.20 8.38 -12.99
C ILE A 117 2.33 9.70 -13.76
N PRO A 118 1.87 9.79 -15.02
CA PRO A 118 1.84 11.05 -15.76
C PRO A 118 0.95 12.08 -15.07
N GLN A 119 1.28 13.36 -15.24
CA GLN A 119 0.51 14.44 -14.62
C GLN A 119 -0.92 14.50 -15.16
N GLU A 120 -1.11 14.16 -16.43
CA GLU A 120 -2.41 14.10 -17.10
C GLU A 120 -3.32 13.03 -16.50
N VAL A 121 -2.76 11.85 -16.19
CA VAL A 121 -3.48 10.75 -15.53
C VAL A 121 -3.92 11.18 -14.12
N TRP A 122 -3.04 11.85 -13.38
CA TRP A 122 -3.38 12.35 -12.06
C TRP A 122 -4.41 13.47 -12.07
N HIS A 123 -4.30 14.41 -13.02
CA HIS A 123 -5.29 15.46 -13.19
C HIS A 123 -6.67 14.89 -13.53
N ALA A 124 -6.75 13.91 -14.44
CA ALA A 124 -8.00 13.24 -14.77
C ALA A 124 -8.65 12.60 -13.53
N LEU A 125 -7.85 11.93 -12.68
CA LEU A 125 -8.34 11.34 -11.42
C LEU A 125 -8.84 12.39 -10.42
N CYS A 126 -8.21 13.58 -10.40
CA CYS A 126 -8.64 14.70 -9.56
C CYS A 126 -9.98 15.28 -10.03
N GLU A 127 -10.17 15.42 -11.34
CA GLU A 127 -11.43 15.85 -11.94
C GLU A 127 -12.55 14.84 -11.68
N GLU A 128 -12.28 13.54 -11.83
CA GLU A 128 -13.23 12.46 -11.53
C GLU A 128 -13.69 12.53 -10.07
N ARG A 129 -12.76 12.68 -9.11
CA ARG A 129 -13.14 12.89 -7.70
C ARG A 129 -13.97 14.15 -7.50
N ALA A 130 -13.61 15.26 -8.15
CA ALA A 130 -14.32 16.51 -7.97
C ALA A 130 -15.78 16.37 -8.42
N TYR A 131 -16.01 15.67 -9.53
CA TYR A 131 -17.33 15.34 -10.04
C TYR A 131 -18.09 14.42 -9.08
N ASP A 132 -17.53 13.26 -8.77
CA ASP A 132 -18.17 12.20 -7.96
C ASP A 132 -18.50 12.64 -6.52
N LYS A 133 -17.77 13.62 -5.97
CA LYS A 133 -17.91 14.02 -4.57
C LYS A 133 -18.78 15.26 -4.37
N TYR A 134 -18.75 16.20 -5.31
CA TYR A 134 -19.33 17.53 -5.10
C TYR A 134 -20.43 17.91 -6.10
N VAL A 135 -20.56 17.17 -7.21
CA VAL A 135 -21.56 17.48 -8.25
C VAL A 135 -22.74 16.52 -8.17
N GLU A 136 -22.47 15.21 -8.12
CA GLU A 136 -23.47 14.16 -7.89
C GLU A 136 -23.66 13.84 -6.40
#